data_AF-A0A1J8Q9J0-F1
#
_entry.id   AF-A0A1J8Q9J0-F1
#
_cell.length_a   1.000
_cell.length_b   1.000
_cell.length_c   1.000
_cell.angle_alpha   90.00
_cell.angle_beta   90.00
_cell.angle_gamma   90.00
#
_symmetry.space_group_name_H-M   'P 1'
#
loop_
_entity.id
_entity.type
_entity.pdbx_description
1 polymer ?
#
loop_
_entity_poly.entity_id
_entity_poly.type
_entity_poly.pdbx_seq_one_letter_code
_entity_poly.pdbx_strand_id
1 'polypeptide(L)'
;MATWILSHSPWLHANRVRLRLDFLAPRVWSQAHNRLNASLAISSKSPSSVEIEHMPLPRQAPDTSVFEDITSEYTLAASPSSSIYTPQTSSSTLVSLIRAEDYVAANSLRKEMMDLNTPIQPHTIYERAARAVLRTKGLKNRGEIFSAWLSLVPTATEQWSTFKDIHQQLFRGSNYLNISLIMRFGLALASKGYIAGGAQLEVLSTLARYASPATTEKYLCQLEDVARHSKTGVEVTPELWVNVYSLVIRTQVLAGRMDHALQLVRVARTRQRQVSDFTFRLLLEHSPDDTFTASVHELRVQLSSDPHSVPDVWHKRASSRTDTITLASRLRYLRRAIISTNPPTSYALSDFMQAYHATGRTRALFNLRSKAFHHSYKATSLWVMAEMLYHRSRNEPQLVLVIFAYHFHMIGVPRRTILRLMRLMSKCRASLSQRMSLPKHMLSTQYDISEKLWPTPYHTALVWEALVWALPERDHKRLYKHLLAITESSASQKPISPPDSKFVPSLLQLPKRAVDAAHFSPFVKVHAKRGRPELAAA
;
A
#
# COMPACT_ATOMS: atom_id res chain seq x y z
N MET A 1 22.70 -17.18 63.87
CA MET A 1 21.34 -16.64 64.07
C MET A 1 21.12 -15.57 62.99
N ALA A 2 20.92 -16.00 61.74
CA ALA A 2 19.64 -16.41 61.16
C ALA A 2 18.81 -15.20 60.68
N THR A 3 19.20 -14.76 59.49
CA THR A 3 18.37 -14.22 58.40
C THR A 3 16.94 -14.72 58.44
N TRP A 4 15.95 -13.82 58.37
CA TRP A 4 14.60 -14.09 57.86
C TRP A 4 13.91 -12.76 57.50
N ILE A 5 12.93 -12.81 56.59
CA ILE A 5 12.13 -11.73 56.01
C ILE A 5 12.70 -11.09 54.73
N LEU A 6 12.84 -11.91 53.68
CA LEU A 6 12.48 -11.53 52.31
C LEU A 6 11.95 -12.77 51.57
N SER A 7 10.71 -13.14 51.86
CA SER A 7 9.82 -13.91 50.99
C SER A 7 8.45 -13.24 51.19
N HIS A 8 7.78 -12.68 50.20
CA HIS A 8 7.09 -13.39 49.13
C HIS A 8 6.89 -12.43 47.95
N SER A 9 7.51 -12.70 46.81
CA SER A 9 7.04 -12.23 45.51
C SER A 9 6.68 -13.47 44.69
N PRO A 10 5.39 -13.80 44.54
CA PRO A 10 4.99 -14.80 43.56
C PRO A 10 5.06 -14.15 42.17
N TRP A 11 5.17 -14.99 41.14
CA TRP A 11 5.18 -14.64 39.70
C TRP A 11 6.56 -14.46 39.04
N LEU A 12 7.44 -15.44 39.22
CA LEU A 12 8.38 -15.86 38.17
C LEU A 12 7.82 -17.10 37.46
N HIS A 13 7.00 -16.90 36.43
CA HIS A 13 6.95 -17.87 35.34
C HIS A 13 7.92 -17.40 34.25
N ALA A 14 9.07 -18.05 34.26
CA ALA A 14 10.06 -18.04 33.20
C ALA A 14 9.46 -18.65 31.92
N ASN A 15 8.77 -17.83 31.13
CA ASN A 15 8.64 -18.11 29.71
C ASN A 15 9.75 -17.36 28.98
N ARG A 16 10.76 -18.12 28.54
CA ARG A 16 11.67 -17.73 27.47
C ARG A 16 10.83 -17.51 26.20
N VAL A 17 10.20 -16.34 26.10
CA VAL A 17 9.63 -15.87 24.85
C VAL A 17 10.81 -15.56 23.93
N ARG A 18 11.15 -16.52 23.07
CA ARG A 18 11.93 -16.22 21.87
C ARG A 18 11.11 -15.21 21.08
N LEU A 19 11.49 -13.94 21.15
CA LEU A 19 10.99 -12.91 20.24
C LEU A 19 11.44 -13.31 18.83
N ARG A 20 10.60 -14.03 18.09
CA ARG A 20 10.76 -14.21 16.65
C ARG A 20 10.48 -12.87 15.99
N LEU A 21 11.54 -12.12 15.70
CA LEU A 21 11.52 -10.96 14.82
C LEU A 21 11.41 -11.41 13.35
N ASP A 22 10.34 -12.13 13.00
CA ASP A 22 10.13 -12.65 11.64
C ASP A 22 9.84 -11.54 10.60
N PHE A 23 9.76 -10.27 11.03
CA PHE A 23 9.62 -9.10 10.15
C PHE A 23 10.93 -8.54 9.61
N LEU A 24 12.07 -9.04 10.09
CA LEU A 24 13.39 -8.73 9.54
C LEU A 24 14.00 -10.04 9.04
N ALA A 25 13.61 -10.47 7.84
CA ALA A 25 14.21 -11.63 7.20
C ALA A 25 15.75 -11.53 7.23
N PRO A 26 16.46 -12.48 7.87
CA PRO A 26 17.90 -12.57 7.78
C PRO A 26 18.23 -13.30 6.49
N ARG A 27 18.21 -12.57 5.36
CA ARG A 27 18.76 -13.05 4.09
C ARG A 27 19.52 -11.93 3.40
N VAL A 28 20.62 -11.52 4.03
CA VAL A 28 21.74 -10.88 3.34
C VAL A 28 23.00 -11.32 4.06
N TRP A 29 23.43 -12.56 3.85
CA TRP A 29 24.80 -13.00 4.08
C TRP A 29 25.04 -14.30 3.30
N SER A 30 25.17 -14.15 1.99
CA SER A 30 26.16 -14.85 1.17
C SER A 30 26.16 -14.18 -0.20
N GLN A 31 27.31 -14.19 -0.87
CA GLN A 31 27.64 -13.65 -2.20
C GLN A 31 28.62 -12.46 -2.17
N ALA A 32 29.80 -12.75 -1.62
CA ALA A 32 31.05 -12.31 -2.24
C ALA A 32 31.59 -13.49 -3.07
N HIS A 33 31.08 -13.68 -4.27
CA HIS A 33 31.81 -14.33 -5.34
C HIS A 33 31.71 -13.42 -6.55
N ASN A 34 32.67 -12.51 -6.65
CA ASN A 34 32.97 -11.79 -7.88
C ASN A 34 33.38 -12.84 -8.92
N ARG A 35 32.45 -13.22 -9.80
CA ARG A 35 32.80 -13.80 -11.09
C ARG A 35 32.90 -12.65 -12.08
N LEU A 36 34.13 -12.40 -12.52
CA LEU A 36 34.45 -11.59 -13.68
C LEU A 36 33.84 -12.28 -14.92
N ASN A 37 32.63 -11.90 -15.29
CA ASN A 37 32.12 -12.19 -16.63
C ASN A 37 32.67 -11.10 -17.55
N ALA A 38 33.88 -11.32 -18.06
CA ALA A 38 34.35 -10.66 -19.27
C ALA A 38 33.56 -11.26 -20.44
N SER A 39 32.47 -10.63 -20.82
CA SER A 39 31.79 -10.91 -22.07
C SER A 39 32.67 -10.40 -23.22
N LEU A 40 33.60 -11.25 -23.66
CA LEU A 40 34.16 -11.15 -25.00
C LEU A 40 32.99 -11.31 -25.97
N ALA A 41 32.70 -10.24 -26.72
CA ALA A 41 31.76 -10.28 -27.83
C ALA A 41 32.33 -11.17 -28.94
N ILE A 42 32.17 -12.48 -28.78
CA ILE A 42 32.42 -13.45 -29.84
C ILE A 42 31.32 -13.22 -30.87
N SER A 43 31.70 -12.84 -32.09
CA SER A 43 30.81 -12.75 -33.24
C SER A 43 29.98 -14.04 -33.31
N SER A 44 28.66 -13.94 -33.18
CA SER A 44 27.74 -15.08 -33.16
C SER A 44 27.60 -15.77 -34.51
N LYS A 45 28.18 -15.21 -35.58
CA LYS A 45 28.27 -15.84 -36.88
C LYS A 45 29.63 -16.52 -37.02
N SER A 46 29.65 -17.85 -36.99
CA SER A 46 30.84 -18.62 -37.38
C SER A 46 31.15 -18.36 -38.86
N PRO A 47 32.41 -18.44 -39.30
CA PRO A 47 32.76 -18.31 -40.73
C PRO A 47 31.93 -19.23 -41.63
N SER A 48 31.64 -20.45 -41.14
CA SER A 48 30.78 -21.42 -41.81
C SER A 48 29.32 -20.96 -41.96
N SER A 49 28.77 -20.17 -41.03
CA SER A 49 27.40 -19.66 -41.15
C SER A 49 27.25 -18.63 -42.27
N VAL A 50 28.29 -17.85 -42.54
CA VAL A 50 28.33 -16.88 -43.65
C VAL A 50 28.44 -17.61 -44.99
N GLU A 51 29.21 -18.70 -45.04
CA GLU A 51 29.39 -19.50 -46.24
C GLU A 51 28.10 -20.28 -46.61
N ILE A 52 27.35 -20.78 -45.62
CA ILE A 52 26.05 -21.43 -45.82
C ILE A 52 24.98 -20.43 -46.28
N GLU A 53 24.97 -19.19 -45.76
CA GLU A 53 24.04 -18.13 -46.23
C GLU A 53 24.26 -17.78 -47.72
N HIS A 54 25.48 -17.99 -48.24
CA HIS A 54 25.83 -17.72 -49.64
C HIS A 54 25.76 -18.96 -50.54
N MET A 55 25.55 -20.16 -50.01
CA MET A 55 25.35 -21.33 -50.87
C MET A 55 23.99 -21.24 -51.57
N PRO A 56 23.97 -21.31 -52.92
CA PRO A 56 22.71 -21.34 -53.64
C PRO A 56 21.94 -22.60 -53.22
N LEU A 57 20.72 -22.40 -52.73
CA LEU A 57 19.82 -23.51 -52.43
C LEU A 57 19.68 -24.38 -53.69
N PRO A 58 19.92 -25.71 -53.59
CA PRO A 58 19.82 -26.59 -54.74
C PRO A 58 18.39 -26.50 -55.31
N ARG A 59 18.31 -26.16 -56.60
CA ARG A 59 17.03 -26.01 -57.32
C ARG A 59 16.42 -27.34 -57.75
N GLN A 60 17.18 -28.43 -57.63
CA GLN A 60 16.69 -29.77 -57.89
C GLN A 60 16.04 -30.34 -56.62
N ALA A 61 14.88 -30.96 -56.80
CA ALA A 61 14.26 -31.74 -55.73
C ALA A 61 15.27 -32.77 -55.21
N PRO A 62 15.34 -32.99 -53.89
CA PRO A 62 16.29 -33.93 -53.30
C PRO A 62 16.11 -35.30 -53.97
N ASP A 63 17.21 -35.83 -54.51
CA ASP A 63 17.23 -37.12 -55.17
C ASP A 63 16.92 -38.20 -54.13
N THR A 64 15.72 -38.77 -54.22
CA THR A 64 15.26 -39.81 -53.29
C THR A 64 16.04 -41.10 -53.43
N SER A 65 16.83 -41.27 -54.50
CA SER A 65 17.69 -42.45 -54.70
C SER A 65 18.99 -42.43 -53.89
N VAL A 66 19.36 -41.27 -53.33
CA VAL A 66 20.52 -41.14 -52.42
C VAL A 66 20.16 -41.57 -51.00
N PHE A 67 18.88 -41.57 -50.65
CA PHE A 67 18.41 -42.06 -49.37
C PHE A 67 18.20 -43.57 -49.50
N GLU A 68 18.85 -44.35 -48.62
CA GLU A 68 18.63 -45.78 -48.53
C GLU A 68 17.13 -46.04 -48.33
N ASP A 69 16.56 -46.97 -49.11
CA ASP A 69 15.19 -47.43 -48.91
C ASP A 69 15.03 -47.81 -47.44
N ILE A 70 13.92 -47.39 -46.81
CA ILE A 70 13.64 -47.67 -45.40
C ILE A 70 13.59 -49.19 -45.21
N THR A 71 14.73 -49.77 -44.89
CA THR A 71 14.90 -51.19 -44.62
C THR A 71 14.42 -51.48 -43.20
N SER A 72 13.97 -52.71 -42.98
CA SER A 72 13.44 -53.19 -41.70
C SER A 72 14.45 -53.10 -40.53
N GLU A 73 15.72 -52.86 -40.82
CA GLU A 73 16.80 -52.64 -39.85
C GLU A 73 16.62 -51.32 -39.08
N TYR A 74 16.10 -50.26 -39.73
CA TYR A 74 15.79 -48.99 -39.07
C TYR A 74 14.58 -49.09 -38.13
N THR A 75 13.63 -50.00 -38.39
CA THR A 75 12.49 -50.23 -37.50
C THR A 75 12.86 -50.98 -36.22
N LEU A 76 13.92 -51.79 -36.23
CA LEU A 76 14.38 -52.56 -35.07
C LEU A 76 15.34 -51.76 -34.18
N ALA A 77 16.01 -50.75 -34.72
CA ALA A 77 16.81 -49.79 -33.96
C ALA A 77 15.98 -48.76 -33.17
N ALA A 78 14.65 -48.80 -33.26
CA ALA A 78 13.73 -48.12 -32.35
C ALA A 78 13.79 -48.75 -30.94
N SER A 79 14.98 -48.68 -30.33
CA SER A 79 15.15 -48.79 -28.88
C SER A 79 14.12 -47.87 -28.21
N PRO A 80 13.52 -48.23 -27.06
CA PRO A 80 12.60 -47.36 -26.34
C PRO A 80 13.29 -46.02 -26.11
N SER A 81 12.98 -45.08 -26.99
CA SER A 81 13.78 -43.90 -27.19
C SER A 81 13.66 -43.06 -25.94
N SER A 82 14.81 -42.71 -25.37
CA SER A 82 14.94 -41.58 -24.46
C SER A 82 14.07 -40.46 -25.01
N SER A 83 13.01 -40.11 -24.26
CA SER A 83 11.94 -39.20 -24.67
C SER A 83 12.41 -38.19 -25.70
N ILE A 84 11.97 -38.34 -26.96
CA ILE A 84 12.28 -37.39 -28.03
C ILE A 84 11.94 -36.00 -27.49
N TYR A 85 12.98 -35.19 -27.29
CA TYR A 85 12.85 -33.82 -26.79
C TYR A 85 12.01 -33.08 -27.84
N THR A 86 10.72 -32.88 -27.53
CA THR A 86 9.91 -31.99 -28.36
C THR A 86 10.57 -30.62 -28.33
N PRO A 87 10.76 -29.97 -29.50
CA PRO A 87 11.42 -28.68 -29.55
C PRO A 87 10.71 -27.73 -28.58
N GLN A 88 11.47 -27.17 -27.63
CA GLN A 88 10.94 -26.22 -26.66
C GLN A 88 10.25 -25.10 -27.44
N THR A 89 8.94 -24.96 -27.25
CA THR A 89 8.20 -23.84 -27.82
C THR A 89 8.78 -22.54 -27.29
N SER A 90 8.82 -21.47 -28.10
CA SER A 90 9.39 -20.19 -27.67
C SER A 90 8.75 -19.64 -26.37
N SER A 91 7.48 -19.98 -26.12
CA SER A 91 6.80 -19.71 -24.84
C SER A 91 7.41 -20.47 -23.66
N SER A 92 7.80 -21.74 -23.84
CA SER A 92 8.49 -22.52 -22.80
C SER A 92 9.88 -21.98 -22.50
N THR A 93 10.62 -21.52 -23.52
CA THR A 93 11.90 -20.83 -23.35
C THR A 93 11.72 -19.53 -22.57
N LEU A 94 10.69 -18.74 -22.89
CA LEU A 94 10.36 -17.51 -22.15
C LEU A 94 10.08 -17.79 -20.66
N VAL A 95 9.30 -18.83 -20.37
CA VAL A 95 9.04 -19.28 -19.00
C VAL A 95 10.34 -19.70 -18.31
N SER A 96 11.24 -20.41 -19.01
CA SER A 96 12.53 -20.84 -18.47
C SER A 96 13.44 -19.66 -18.10
N LEU A 97 13.51 -18.62 -18.94
CA LEU A 97 14.31 -17.41 -18.67
C LEU A 97 13.81 -16.67 -17.42
N ILE A 98 12.49 -16.59 -17.23
CA ILE A 98 11.90 -15.96 -16.04
C ILE A 98 12.16 -16.80 -14.79
N ARG A 99 12.17 -18.14 -14.91
CA ARG A 99 12.57 -19.05 -13.81
C ARG A 99 14.05 -18.87 -13.45
N ALA A 100 14.91 -18.64 -14.44
CA ALA A 100 16.33 -18.34 -14.27
C ALA A 100 16.61 -16.90 -13.80
N GLU A 101 15.58 -16.08 -13.58
CA GLU A 101 15.67 -14.65 -13.21
C GLU A 101 16.40 -13.76 -14.24
N ASP A 102 16.58 -14.22 -15.49
CA ASP A 102 17.11 -13.41 -16.57
C ASP A 102 16.00 -12.59 -17.24
N TYR A 103 15.57 -11.54 -16.54
CA TYR A 103 14.48 -10.68 -16.99
C TYR A 103 14.84 -9.81 -18.20
N VAL A 104 16.14 -9.61 -18.47
CA VAL A 104 16.60 -8.80 -19.61
C VAL A 104 16.49 -9.62 -20.90
N ALA A 105 16.99 -10.85 -20.89
CA ALA A 105 16.82 -11.78 -22.00
C ALA A 105 15.33 -12.09 -22.23
N ALA A 106 14.59 -12.38 -21.15
CA ALA A 106 13.15 -12.63 -21.25
C ALA A 106 12.37 -11.48 -21.89
N ASN A 107 12.70 -10.22 -21.55
CA ASN A 107 12.02 -9.07 -22.14
C ASN A 107 12.42 -8.83 -23.60
N SER A 108 13.63 -9.20 -24.00
CA SER A 108 14.09 -9.13 -25.39
C SER A 108 13.38 -10.19 -26.24
N LEU A 109 13.34 -11.44 -25.77
CA LEU A 109 12.61 -12.53 -26.41
C LEU A 109 11.11 -12.23 -26.51
N ARG A 110 10.50 -11.65 -25.46
CA ARG A 110 9.09 -11.24 -25.49
C ARG A 110 8.81 -10.22 -26.61
N LYS A 111 9.72 -9.27 -26.84
CA LYS A 111 9.58 -8.28 -27.91
C LYS A 111 9.71 -8.95 -29.27
N GLU A 112 10.73 -9.76 -29.46
CA GLU A 112 10.94 -10.52 -30.70
C GLU A 112 9.71 -11.40 -31.04
N MET A 113 9.17 -12.13 -30.06
CA MET A 113 7.94 -12.90 -30.25
C MET A 113 6.75 -12.03 -30.65
N MET A 114 6.62 -10.82 -30.09
CA MET A 114 5.56 -9.89 -30.49
C MET A 114 5.79 -9.32 -31.90
N ASP A 115 7.03 -8.97 -32.23
CA ASP A 115 7.40 -8.44 -33.54
C ASP A 115 7.17 -9.49 -34.66
N LEU A 116 7.38 -10.77 -34.33
CA LEU A 116 7.09 -11.92 -35.22
C LEU A 116 5.63 -12.39 -35.15
N ASN A 117 4.73 -11.68 -34.46
CA ASN A 117 3.33 -12.08 -34.23
C ASN A 117 3.16 -13.51 -33.69
N THR A 118 4.15 -14.02 -32.94
CA THR A 118 4.08 -15.34 -32.31
C THR A 118 3.19 -15.26 -31.08
N PRO A 119 2.09 -16.05 -30.99
CA PRO A 119 1.20 -15.99 -29.84
C PRO A 119 1.93 -16.47 -28.57
N ILE A 120 1.95 -15.61 -27.55
CA ILE A 120 2.50 -15.94 -26.23
C ILE A 120 1.38 -16.53 -25.37
N GLN A 121 1.53 -17.78 -24.95
CA GLN A 121 0.56 -18.44 -24.09
C GLN A 121 0.54 -17.79 -22.69
N PRO A 122 -0.64 -17.45 -22.12
CA PRO A 122 -0.74 -16.85 -20.80
C PRO A 122 -0.20 -17.77 -19.69
N HIS A 123 0.51 -17.19 -18.71
CA HIS A 123 1.04 -17.95 -17.56
C HIS A 123 1.23 -17.05 -16.33
N THR A 124 0.86 -17.54 -15.15
CA THR A 124 1.08 -16.86 -13.86
C THR A 124 2.53 -16.46 -13.58
N ILE A 125 3.53 -17.10 -14.20
CA ILE A 125 4.94 -16.79 -13.96
C ILE A 125 5.30 -15.38 -14.45
N TYR A 126 4.55 -14.83 -15.40
CA TYR A 126 4.75 -13.46 -15.87
C TYR A 126 4.48 -12.41 -14.78
N GLU A 127 3.76 -12.77 -13.70
CA GLU A 127 3.67 -11.93 -12.50
C GLU A 127 5.06 -11.67 -11.90
N ARG A 128 5.96 -12.66 -11.91
CA ARG A 128 7.34 -12.51 -11.42
C ARG A 128 8.14 -11.53 -12.27
N ALA A 129 7.97 -11.57 -13.60
CA ALA A 129 8.62 -10.63 -14.50
C ALA A 129 8.08 -9.20 -14.31
N ALA A 130 6.75 -9.03 -14.21
CA ALA A 130 6.13 -7.74 -13.89
C ALA A 130 6.64 -7.18 -12.54
N ARG A 131 6.78 -8.05 -11.53
CA ARG A 131 7.37 -7.70 -10.23
C ARG A 131 8.83 -7.29 -10.34
N ALA A 132 9.64 -7.98 -11.14
CA ALA A 132 11.04 -7.62 -11.35
C ALA A 132 11.19 -6.21 -11.94
N VAL A 133 10.34 -5.86 -12.91
CA VAL A 133 10.27 -4.50 -13.48
C VAL A 133 10.01 -3.44 -12.42
N LEU A 134 9.18 -3.74 -11.40
CA LEU A 134 8.92 -2.82 -10.30
C LEU A 134 10.11 -2.66 -9.33
N ARG A 135 10.98 -3.67 -9.21
CA ARG A 135 12.18 -3.61 -8.39
C ARG A 135 13.31 -2.83 -9.07
N THR A 136 13.39 -2.89 -10.39
CA THR A 136 14.41 -2.18 -11.18
C THR A 136 14.20 -0.68 -11.11
N LYS A 137 15.24 0.05 -10.67
CA LYS A 137 15.24 1.51 -10.57
C LYS A 137 15.77 2.14 -11.85
N GLY A 138 15.27 3.32 -12.21
CA GLY A 138 15.77 4.09 -13.35
C GLY A 138 15.39 3.54 -14.72
N LEU A 139 14.55 2.50 -14.80
CA LEU A 139 14.10 1.95 -16.08
C LEU A 139 13.23 2.98 -16.81
N LYS A 140 13.67 3.39 -18.01
CA LYS A 140 12.84 4.17 -18.95
C LYS A 140 11.62 3.32 -19.34
N ASN A 141 10.46 3.94 -19.51
CA ASN A 141 9.21 3.26 -19.89
C ASN A 141 8.78 2.13 -18.95
N ARG A 142 9.16 2.21 -17.66
CA ARG A 142 8.82 1.21 -16.64
C ARG A 142 7.34 0.81 -16.65
N GLY A 143 6.44 1.77 -16.85
CA GLY A 143 5.00 1.49 -16.86
C GLY A 143 4.51 0.73 -18.08
N GLU A 144 5.18 0.84 -19.23
CA GLU A 144 4.81 0.12 -20.45
C GLU A 144 5.28 -1.32 -20.35
N ILE A 145 6.55 -1.52 -19.98
CA ILE A 145 7.12 -2.85 -19.77
C ILE A 145 6.34 -3.61 -18.70
N PHE A 146 5.99 -2.95 -17.60
CA PHE A 146 5.16 -3.53 -16.54
C PHE A 146 3.78 -3.95 -17.03
N SER A 147 3.07 -3.07 -17.76
CA SER A 147 1.75 -3.39 -18.31
C SER A 147 1.81 -4.52 -19.33
N ALA A 148 2.87 -4.57 -20.13
CA ALA A 148 3.05 -5.58 -21.17
C ALA A 148 3.37 -6.98 -20.60
N TRP A 149 3.99 -7.06 -19.41
CA TRP A 149 4.10 -8.34 -18.70
C TRP A 149 2.78 -8.75 -18.05
N LEU A 150 2.03 -7.80 -17.49
CA LEU A 150 0.72 -8.09 -16.89
C LEU A 150 -0.32 -8.52 -17.92
N SER A 151 -0.27 -8.02 -19.15
CA SER A 151 -1.16 -8.47 -20.22
C SER A 151 -0.96 -9.94 -20.60
N LEU A 152 0.16 -10.56 -20.21
CA LEU A 152 0.43 -11.98 -20.41
C LEU A 152 -0.06 -12.86 -19.24
N VAL A 153 -0.48 -12.26 -18.12
CA VAL A 153 -1.04 -13.02 -17.00
C VAL A 153 -2.39 -13.62 -17.44
N PRO A 154 -2.73 -14.85 -16.97
CA PRO A 154 -4.02 -15.47 -17.21
C PRO A 154 -5.19 -14.56 -16.85
N THR A 155 -6.33 -14.81 -17.48
CA THR A 155 -7.58 -14.13 -17.13
C THR A 155 -8.13 -14.65 -15.81
N ALA A 156 -9.05 -13.91 -15.19
CA ALA A 156 -9.68 -14.30 -13.93
C ALA A 156 -10.48 -15.62 -14.03
N THR A 157 -11.00 -15.95 -15.22
CA THR A 157 -11.71 -17.20 -15.51
C THR A 157 -10.78 -18.39 -15.67
N GLU A 158 -9.60 -18.17 -16.27
CA GLU A 158 -8.57 -19.21 -16.40
C GLU A 158 -7.93 -19.54 -15.05
N GLN A 159 -7.45 -18.52 -14.33
CA GLN A 159 -6.77 -18.72 -13.06
C GLN A 159 -6.84 -17.48 -12.16
N TRP A 160 -7.44 -17.63 -10.98
CA TRP A 160 -7.49 -16.55 -10.00
C TRP A 160 -6.12 -16.28 -9.37
N SER A 161 -5.70 -15.01 -9.36
CA SER A 161 -4.43 -14.55 -8.80
C SER A 161 -4.65 -13.40 -7.80
N THR A 162 -3.92 -13.40 -6.69
CA THR A 162 -4.08 -12.38 -5.63
C THR A 162 -3.19 -11.16 -5.81
N PHE A 163 -2.13 -11.25 -6.64
CA PHE A 163 -1.16 -10.18 -6.90
C PHE A 163 -0.50 -9.59 -5.65
N LYS A 164 -0.46 -10.33 -4.54
CA LYS A 164 -0.02 -9.84 -3.21
C LYS A 164 1.38 -9.23 -3.24
N ASP A 165 2.27 -9.79 -4.05
CA ASP A 165 3.65 -9.36 -4.16
C ASP A 165 3.81 -8.05 -4.96
N ILE A 166 3.03 -7.89 -6.03
CA ILE A 166 2.95 -6.64 -6.81
C ILE A 166 2.31 -5.55 -5.94
N HIS A 167 1.23 -5.87 -5.23
CA HIS A 167 0.57 -5.01 -4.26
C HIS A 167 1.54 -4.47 -3.22
N GLN A 168 2.29 -5.36 -2.58
CA GLN A 168 3.27 -4.98 -1.59
C GLN A 168 4.33 -4.02 -2.16
N GLN A 169 4.69 -4.14 -3.44
CA GLN A 169 5.66 -3.26 -4.06
C GLN A 169 5.08 -1.91 -4.47
N LEU A 170 3.89 -1.88 -5.06
CA LEU A 170 3.24 -0.66 -5.53
C LEU A 170 2.77 0.23 -4.37
N PHE A 171 2.09 -0.36 -3.38
CA PHE A 171 1.46 0.40 -2.30
C PHE A 171 2.34 0.52 -1.06
N ARG A 172 3.19 -0.49 -0.79
CA ARG A 172 3.98 -0.56 0.45
C ARG A 172 5.48 -0.36 0.21
N GLY A 173 5.98 -0.60 -1.01
CA GLY A 173 7.40 -0.70 -1.32
C GLY A 173 8.09 0.65 -1.52
N SER A 174 7.39 1.61 -2.12
CA SER A 174 7.93 2.92 -2.49
C SER A 174 7.66 3.98 -1.41
N ASN A 175 8.53 4.98 -1.33
CA ASN A 175 8.34 6.14 -0.43
C ASN A 175 7.27 7.11 -0.95
N TYR A 176 6.97 7.04 -2.25
CA TYR A 176 5.99 7.84 -2.95
C TYR A 176 5.09 6.91 -3.77
N LEU A 177 3.83 7.30 -3.95
CA LEU A 177 2.86 6.56 -4.74
C LEU A 177 2.97 7.00 -6.20
N ASN A 178 3.30 6.07 -7.09
CA ASN A 178 3.27 6.33 -8.53
C ASN A 178 1.84 6.06 -9.05
N ILE A 179 1.01 7.10 -9.02
CA ILE A 179 -0.40 7.05 -9.43
C ILE A 179 -0.56 6.52 -10.86
N SER A 180 0.33 6.90 -11.79
CA SER A 180 0.27 6.42 -13.18
C SER A 180 0.48 4.90 -13.27
N LEU A 181 1.46 4.34 -12.55
CA LEU A 181 1.67 2.90 -12.49
C LEU A 181 0.48 2.17 -11.84
N ILE A 182 -0.10 2.74 -10.78
CA ILE A 182 -1.25 2.18 -10.08
C ILE A 182 -2.49 2.16 -10.99
N MET A 183 -2.73 3.22 -11.77
CA MET A 183 -3.81 3.23 -12.77
C MET A 183 -3.59 2.16 -13.84
N ARG A 184 -2.39 2.08 -14.42
CA ARG A 184 -2.07 1.06 -15.45
C ARG A 184 -2.25 -0.35 -14.90
N PHE A 185 -1.83 -0.58 -13.65
CA PHE A 185 -2.04 -1.84 -12.95
C PHE A 185 -3.53 -2.19 -12.87
N GLY A 186 -4.37 -1.29 -12.34
CA GLY A 186 -5.79 -1.56 -12.20
C GLY A 186 -6.56 -1.68 -13.53
N LEU A 187 -6.16 -0.96 -14.57
CA LEU A 187 -6.74 -1.14 -15.92
C LEU A 187 -6.33 -2.49 -16.53
N ALA A 188 -5.08 -2.91 -16.36
CA ALA A 188 -4.63 -4.23 -16.81
C ALA A 188 -5.39 -5.34 -16.08
N LEU A 189 -5.59 -5.23 -14.77
CA LEU A 189 -6.40 -6.15 -13.99
C LEU A 189 -7.86 -6.20 -14.48
N ALA A 190 -8.45 -5.04 -14.74
CA ALA A 190 -9.82 -4.95 -15.23
C ALA A 190 -9.99 -5.61 -16.61
N SER A 191 -9.04 -5.39 -17.52
CA SER A 191 -9.03 -6.02 -18.86
C SER A 191 -8.92 -7.55 -18.82
N LYS A 192 -8.50 -8.09 -17.67
CA LYS A 192 -8.35 -9.52 -17.40
C LYS A 192 -9.48 -10.08 -16.52
N GLY A 193 -10.49 -9.28 -16.20
CA GLY A 193 -11.66 -9.70 -15.42
C GLY A 193 -11.47 -9.67 -13.89
N TYR A 194 -10.38 -9.10 -13.37
CA TYR A 194 -10.11 -9.03 -11.92
C TYR A 194 -10.80 -7.85 -11.21
N ILE A 195 -11.92 -7.35 -11.74
CA ILE A 195 -12.59 -6.15 -11.20
C ILE A 195 -13.16 -6.40 -9.79
N ALA A 196 -13.66 -7.61 -9.54
CA ALA A 196 -14.19 -8.02 -8.24
C ALA A 196 -13.08 -8.35 -7.21
N GLY A 197 -11.82 -8.38 -7.62
CA GLY A 197 -10.70 -8.72 -6.75
C GLY A 197 -10.40 -7.61 -5.75
N GLY A 198 -9.96 -8.00 -4.54
CA GLY A 198 -9.47 -7.04 -3.53
C GLY A 198 -8.34 -6.16 -4.05
N ALA A 199 -7.62 -6.64 -5.07
CA ALA A 199 -6.58 -5.89 -5.75
C ALA A 199 -7.11 -4.57 -6.37
N GLN A 200 -8.24 -4.65 -7.05
CA GLN A 200 -8.88 -3.52 -7.70
C GLN A 200 -9.45 -2.52 -6.70
N LEU A 201 -10.01 -3.01 -5.59
CA LEU A 201 -10.52 -2.16 -4.51
C LEU A 201 -9.39 -1.35 -3.83
N GLU A 202 -8.20 -1.94 -3.68
CA GLU A 202 -7.03 -1.21 -3.16
C GLU A 202 -6.54 -0.14 -4.14
N VAL A 203 -6.55 -0.43 -5.46
CA VAL A 203 -6.27 0.58 -6.50
C VAL A 203 -7.26 1.74 -6.38
N LEU A 204 -8.56 1.45 -6.38
CA LEU A 204 -9.63 2.46 -6.33
C LEU A 204 -9.54 3.32 -5.08
N SER A 205 -9.40 2.71 -3.90
CA SER A 205 -9.28 3.44 -2.64
C SER A 205 -7.99 4.27 -2.58
N THR A 206 -6.88 3.78 -3.16
CA THR A 206 -5.62 4.55 -3.23
C THR A 206 -5.75 5.75 -4.16
N LEU A 207 -6.34 5.58 -5.35
CA LEU A 207 -6.58 6.68 -6.28
C LEU A 207 -7.55 7.71 -5.69
N ALA A 208 -8.67 7.26 -5.14
CA ALA A 208 -9.65 8.12 -4.49
C ALA A 208 -9.10 8.86 -3.28
N ARG A 209 -8.03 8.35 -2.64
CA ARG A 209 -7.35 9.01 -1.53
C ARG A 209 -6.30 10.01 -2.02
N TYR A 210 -5.38 9.58 -2.88
CA TYR A 210 -4.16 10.35 -3.18
C TYR A 210 -4.15 11.05 -4.53
N ALA A 211 -4.91 10.58 -5.52
CA ALA A 211 -4.97 11.23 -6.83
C ALA A 211 -5.86 12.49 -6.79
N SER A 212 -5.67 13.37 -7.79
CA SER A 212 -6.61 14.46 -8.04
C SER A 212 -8.00 13.90 -8.38
N PRO A 213 -9.10 14.53 -7.97
CA PRO A 213 -10.45 14.05 -8.29
C PRO A 213 -10.70 13.82 -9.78
N ALA A 214 -10.24 14.71 -10.65
CA ALA A 214 -10.35 14.57 -12.10
C ALA A 214 -9.64 13.30 -12.62
N THR A 215 -8.47 12.96 -12.07
CA THR A 215 -7.76 11.72 -12.41
C THR A 215 -8.52 10.48 -11.93
N THR A 216 -9.12 10.52 -10.74
CA THR A 216 -9.95 9.42 -10.23
C THR A 216 -11.20 9.22 -11.06
N GLU A 217 -11.88 10.30 -11.46
CA GLU A 217 -13.02 10.24 -12.36
C GLU A 217 -12.64 9.69 -13.73
N LYS A 218 -11.56 10.20 -14.33
CA LYS A 218 -11.00 9.67 -15.60
C LYS A 218 -10.72 8.17 -15.50
N TYR A 219 -10.11 7.73 -14.39
CA TYR A 219 -9.85 6.32 -14.15
C TYR A 219 -11.15 5.50 -14.09
N LEU A 220 -12.19 5.99 -13.41
CA LEU A 220 -13.49 5.30 -13.36
C LEU A 220 -14.13 5.18 -14.75
N CYS A 221 -14.02 6.21 -15.61
CA CYS A 221 -14.46 6.12 -17.02
C CYS A 221 -13.73 4.98 -17.73
N GLN A 222 -12.38 5.02 -17.70
CA GLN A 222 -11.54 4.03 -18.36
C GLN A 222 -11.77 2.63 -17.82
N LEU A 223 -12.02 2.50 -16.52
CA LEU A 223 -12.31 1.23 -15.88
C LEU A 223 -13.62 0.64 -16.40
N GLU A 224 -14.67 1.44 -16.50
CA GLU A 224 -15.94 1.00 -17.08
C GLU A 224 -15.79 0.62 -18.55
N ASP A 225 -15.09 1.43 -19.34
CA ASP A 225 -14.87 1.16 -20.75
C ASP A 225 -14.10 -0.16 -20.94
N VAL A 226 -13.00 -0.35 -20.21
CA VAL A 226 -12.22 -1.60 -20.26
C VAL A 226 -13.04 -2.80 -19.79
N ALA A 227 -13.86 -2.63 -18.75
CA ALA A 227 -14.73 -3.69 -18.25
C ALA A 227 -15.77 -4.15 -19.28
N ARG A 228 -16.39 -3.20 -20.00
CA ARG A 228 -17.40 -3.49 -21.04
C ARG A 228 -16.80 -4.20 -22.25
N HIS A 229 -15.56 -3.88 -22.62
CA HIS A 229 -14.90 -4.46 -23.79
C HIS A 229 -14.08 -5.73 -23.45
N SER A 230 -14.07 -6.16 -22.19
CA SER A 230 -13.34 -7.35 -21.77
C SER A 230 -13.96 -8.62 -22.33
N LYS A 231 -13.20 -9.39 -23.11
CA LYS A 231 -13.63 -10.67 -23.69
C LYS A 231 -13.60 -11.84 -22.69
N THR A 232 -13.37 -11.58 -21.41
CA THR A 232 -13.10 -12.62 -20.40
C THR A 232 -14.33 -13.44 -20.00
N GLY A 233 -15.52 -13.10 -20.49
CA GLY A 233 -16.78 -13.78 -20.14
C GLY A 233 -17.26 -13.51 -18.70
N VAL A 234 -16.54 -12.69 -17.94
CA VAL A 234 -16.96 -12.26 -16.59
C VAL A 234 -17.85 -11.05 -16.75
N GLU A 235 -19.17 -11.27 -16.69
CA GLU A 235 -20.12 -10.16 -16.62
C GLU A 235 -19.95 -9.42 -15.30
N VAL A 236 -19.78 -8.09 -15.40
CA VAL A 236 -19.69 -7.24 -14.21
C VAL A 236 -21.09 -6.97 -13.71
N THR A 237 -21.43 -7.52 -12.55
CA THR A 237 -22.74 -7.33 -11.93
C THR A 237 -22.98 -5.85 -11.57
N PRO A 238 -24.23 -5.36 -11.64
CA PRO A 238 -24.58 -4.01 -11.19
C PRO A 238 -24.14 -3.73 -9.74
N GLU A 239 -24.24 -4.74 -8.86
CA GLU A 239 -23.81 -4.67 -7.46
C GLU A 239 -22.33 -4.33 -7.30
N LEU A 240 -21.48 -4.86 -8.18
CA LEU A 240 -20.06 -4.54 -8.16
C LEU A 240 -19.83 -3.06 -8.42
N TRP A 241 -20.57 -2.46 -9.35
CA TRP A 241 -20.50 -1.02 -9.61
C TRP A 241 -21.00 -0.20 -8.43
N VAL A 242 -22.06 -0.65 -7.72
CA VAL A 242 -22.50 0.00 -6.48
C VAL A 242 -21.36 0.04 -5.48
N ASN A 243 -20.64 -1.07 -5.30
CA ASN A 243 -19.50 -1.16 -4.40
C ASN A 243 -18.34 -0.25 -4.84
N VAL A 244 -18.01 -0.22 -6.13
CA VAL A 244 -16.94 0.62 -6.70
C VAL A 244 -17.23 2.11 -6.47
N TYR A 245 -18.40 2.60 -6.89
CA TYR A 245 -18.78 4.00 -6.72
C TYR A 245 -18.89 4.39 -5.25
N SER A 246 -19.57 3.58 -4.45
CA SER A 246 -19.70 3.80 -3.01
C SER A 246 -18.35 3.86 -2.30
N LEU A 247 -17.38 3.00 -2.68
CA LEU A 247 -16.03 3.04 -2.12
C LEU A 247 -15.30 4.35 -2.46
N VAL A 248 -15.32 4.75 -3.74
CA VAL A 248 -14.62 5.97 -4.17
C VAL A 248 -15.24 7.21 -3.53
N ILE A 249 -16.57 7.34 -3.55
CA ILE A 249 -17.30 8.47 -2.96
C ILE A 249 -16.98 8.56 -1.46
N ARG A 250 -17.11 7.47 -0.69
CA ARG A 250 -16.77 7.45 0.74
C ARG A 250 -15.33 7.87 0.99
N THR A 251 -14.40 7.41 0.15
CA THR A 251 -12.99 7.78 0.28
C THR A 251 -12.76 9.28 0.02
N GLN A 252 -13.51 9.89 -0.91
CA GLN A 252 -13.46 11.33 -1.17
C GLN A 252 -14.05 12.16 -0.02
N VAL A 253 -15.17 11.71 0.56
CA VAL A 253 -15.77 12.32 1.77
C VAL A 253 -14.77 12.28 2.92
N LEU A 254 -14.18 11.11 3.16
CA LEU A 254 -13.16 10.95 4.20
C LEU A 254 -11.91 11.78 3.93
N ALA A 255 -11.58 12.10 2.68
CA ALA A 255 -10.51 13.03 2.32
C ALA A 255 -10.89 14.52 2.45
N GLY A 256 -12.11 14.82 2.90
CA GLY A 256 -12.62 16.18 3.03
C GLY A 256 -12.83 16.87 1.68
N ARG A 257 -13.09 16.11 0.61
CA ARG A 257 -13.36 16.61 -0.74
C ARG A 257 -14.85 16.48 -1.06
N MET A 258 -15.69 17.18 -0.29
CA MET A 258 -17.15 17.05 -0.33
C MET A 258 -17.74 17.39 -1.71
N ASP A 259 -17.31 18.48 -2.33
CA ASP A 259 -17.82 18.91 -3.64
C ASP A 259 -17.58 17.85 -4.72
N HIS A 260 -16.41 17.25 -4.71
CA HIS A 260 -16.04 16.20 -5.66
C HIS A 260 -16.74 14.87 -5.35
N ALA A 261 -16.99 14.58 -4.07
CA ALA A 261 -17.80 13.42 -3.70
C ALA A 261 -19.23 13.58 -4.24
N LEU A 262 -19.83 14.77 -4.11
CA LEU A 262 -21.13 15.09 -4.69
C LEU A 262 -21.11 15.04 -6.22
N GLN A 263 -20.06 15.56 -6.86
CA GLN A 263 -19.87 15.45 -8.30
C GLN A 263 -19.84 13.97 -8.75
N LEU A 264 -19.14 13.10 -8.03
CA LEU A 264 -19.11 11.67 -8.34
C LEU A 264 -20.47 10.98 -8.16
N VAL A 265 -21.30 11.42 -7.21
CA VAL A 265 -22.70 10.95 -7.11
C VAL A 265 -23.49 11.38 -8.35
N ARG A 266 -23.31 12.61 -8.84
CA ARG A 266 -23.93 13.08 -10.08
C ARG A 266 -23.44 12.27 -11.29
N VAL A 267 -22.14 11.96 -11.36
CA VAL A 267 -21.58 11.08 -12.40
C VAL A 267 -22.21 9.68 -12.33
N ALA A 268 -22.35 9.12 -11.13
CA ALA A 268 -23.04 7.84 -10.94
C ALA A 268 -24.49 7.90 -11.46
N ARG A 269 -25.23 9.00 -11.19
CA ARG A 269 -26.57 9.24 -11.75
C ARG A 269 -26.57 9.24 -13.27
N THR A 270 -25.67 10.02 -13.90
CA THR A 270 -25.61 10.10 -15.37
C THR A 270 -25.32 8.75 -16.03
N ARG A 271 -24.63 7.85 -15.33
CA ARG A 271 -24.28 6.50 -15.79
C ARG A 271 -25.24 5.41 -15.29
N GLN A 272 -26.35 5.82 -14.66
CA GLN A 272 -27.35 4.90 -14.11
C GLN A 272 -26.74 3.86 -13.15
N ARG A 273 -25.79 4.29 -12.30
CA ARG A 273 -25.16 3.47 -11.26
C ARG A 273 -25.75 3.79 -9.91
N GLN A 274 -26.23 2.77 -9.21
CA GLN A 274 -26.71 2.91 -7.84
C GLN A 274 -25.56 3.18 -6.87
N VAL A 275 -25.88 3.80 -5.73
CA VAL A 275 -24.94 4.10 -4.65
C VAL A 275 -25.54 3.63 -3.33
N SER A 276 -24.74 2.99 -2.49
CA SER A 276 -25.21 2.43 -1.21
C SER A 276 -25.77 3.52 -0.30
N ASP A 277 -26.83 3.22 0.46
CA ASP A 277 -27.41 4.13 1.45
C ASP A 277 -26.39 4.63 2.49
N PHE A 278 -25.51 3.73 2.94
CA PHE A 278 -24.44 4.06 3.87
C PHE A 278 -23.54 5.21 3.36
N THR A 279 -23.33 5.32 2.05
CA THR A 279 -22.54 6.39 1.44
C THR A 279 -23.27 7.73 1.50
N PHE A 280 -24.59 7.74 1.27
CA PHE A 280 -25.40 8.95 1.44
C PHE A 280 -25.43 9.41 2.89
N ARG A 281 -25.56 8.48 3.84
CA ARG A 281 -25.48 8.78 5.27
C ARG A 281 -24.16 9.45 5.65
N LEU A 282 -23.05 8.96 5.10
CA LEU A 282 -21.73 9.55 5.33
C LEU A 282 -21.61 10.96 4.70
N LEU A 283 -22.19 11.19 3.52
CA LEU A 283 -22.24 12.52 2.89
C LEU A 283 -23.02 13.52 3.76
N LEU A 284 -24.18 13.11 4.29
CA LEU A 284 -25.01 13.93 5.17
C LEU A 284 -24.32 14.21 6.52
N GLU A 285 -23.59 13.24 7.09
CA GLU A 285 -22.85 13.45 8.35
C GLU A 285 -21.76 14.54 8.23
N HIS A 286 -21.22 14.69 7.01
CA HIS A 286 -20.12 15.60 6.69
C HIS A 286 -20.55 16.81 5.86
N SER A 287 -21.85 17.05 5.67
CA SER A 287 -22.33 18.15 4.84
C SER A 287 -21.85 19.51 5.38
N PRO A 288 -21.35 20.41 4.49
CA PRO A 288 -20.87 21.72 4.91
C PRO A 288 -22.03 22.71 5.15
N ASP A 289 -23.13 22.58 4.41
CA ASP A 289 -24.26 23.50 4.41
C ASP A 289 -25.59 22.81 4.06
N ASP A 290 -26.69 23.54 4.21
CA ASP A 290 -28.04 23.03 3.95
C ASP A 290 -28.29 22.81 2.45
N THR A 291 -27.64 23.58 1.57
CA THR A 291 -27.80 23.42 0.11
C THR A 291 -27.19 22.11 -0.39
N PHE A 292 -26.02 21.73 0.15
CA PHE A 292 -25.41 20.43 -0.10
C PHE A 292 -26.31 19.32 0.45
N THR A 293 -26.87 19.50 1.65
CA THR A 293 -27.76 18.53 2.29
C THR A 293 -29.00 18.27 1.41
N ALA A 294 -29.67 19.32 0.92
CA ALA A 294 -30.79 19.20 -0.01
C ALA A 294 -30.42 18.47 -1.31
N SER A 295 -29.26 18.80 -1.90
CA SER A 295 -28.75 18.14 -3.11
C SER A 295 -28.49 16.64 -2.89
N VAL A 296 -27.97 16.27 -1.72
CA VAL A 296 -27.71 14.87 -1.37
C VAL A 296 -29.01 14.10 -1.18
N HIS A 297 -30.03 14.71 -0.56
CA HIS A 297 -31.36 14.09 -0.44
C HIS A 297 -32.02 13.84 -1.78
N GLU A 298 -31.98 14.81 -2.71
CA GLU A 298 -32.52 14.65 -4.06
C GLU A 298 -31.86 13.47 -4.80
N LEU A 299 -30.52 13.42 -4.78
CA LEU A 299 -29.76 12.34 -5.44
C LEU A 299 -29.98 10.98 -4.79
N ARG A 300 -30.21 10.93 -3.47
CA ARG A 300 -30.48 9.69 -2.75
C ARG A 300 -31.79 9.05 -3.19
N VAL A 301 -32.86 9.84 -3.37
CA VAL A 301 -34.16 9.34 -3.84
C VAL A 301 -34.03 8.65 -5.19
N GLN A 302 -33.10 9.10 -6.04
CA GLN A 302 -32.92 8.60 -7.39
C GLN A 302 -31.95 7.40 -7.50
N LEU A 303 -30.99 7.28 -6.58
CA LEU A 303 -29.88 6.31 -6.70
C LEU A 303 -29.82 5.26 -5.59
N SER A 304 -30.50 5.47 -4.46
CA SER A 304 -30.55 4.49 -3.38
C SER A 304 -31.54 3.38 -3.73
N SER A 305 -31.17 2.13 -3.48
CA SER A 305 -32.09 1.00 -3.56
C SER A 305 -33.18 1.06 -2.48
N ASP A 306 -32.95 1.82 -1.40
CA ASP A 306 -33.87 2.02 -0.30
C ASP A 306 -33.81 3.50 0.16
N PRO A 307 -34.68 4.37 -0.37
CA PRO A 307 -34.67 5.79 -0.04
C PRO A 307 -35.30 6.10 1.33
N HIS A 308 -36.06 5.18 1.92
CA HIS A 308 -36.89 5.45 3.11
C HIS A 308 -36.24 5.01 4.43
N SER A 309 -35.21 4.16 4.43
CA SER A 309 -34.58 3.65 5.65
C SER A 309 -33.64 4.60 6.40
N VAL A 310 -33.95 5.90 6.46
CA VAL A 310 -33.11 6.83 7.25
C VAL A 310 -33.44 6.70 8.74
N PRO A 311 -32.46 6.37 9.60
CA PRO A 311 -32.57 6.71 11.01
C PRO A 311 -32.51 8.24 11.12
N ASP A 312 -33.46 8.82 11.84
CA ASP A 312 -33.52 10.24 12.15
C ASP A 312 -32.14 10.77 12.54
N VAL A 313 -31.80 11.92 11.96
CA VAL A 313 -30.54 12.64 12.10
C VAL A 313 -29.98 12.44 13.50
N TRP A 314 -28.86 11.71 13.61
CA TRP A 314 -28.13 11.62 14.85
C TRP A 314 -27.71 13.03 15.25
N HIS A 315 -28.49 13.63 16.16
CA HIS A 315 -28.10 14.86 16.81
C HIS A 315 -26.69 14.64 17.35
N LYS A 316 -25.73 15.38 16.78
CA LYS A 316 -24.35 15.51 17.27
C LYS A 316 -24.35 16.19 18.66
N ARG A 317 -25.06 15.62 19.64
CA ARG A 317 -24.93 15.94 21.07
C ARG A 317 -23.65 15.30 21.61
N ALA A 318 -22.51 15.73 21.07
CA ALA A 318 -21.22 15.50 21.68
C ALA A 318 -20.91 16.66 22.64
N SER A 319 -21.68 16.69 23.72
CA SER A 319 -21.31 17.11 25.08
C SER A 319 -19.92 17.78 25.23
N SER A 320 -19.85 19.11 25.07
CA SER A 320 -18.72 19.94 25.51
C SER A 320 -18.81 20.26 27.01
N ARG A 321 -19.00 19.24 27.86
CA ARG A 321 -19.11 19.42 29.31
C ARG A 321 -18.17 18.43 30.00
N THR A 322 -16.90 18.80 30.09
CA THR A 322 -15.86 18.01 30.80
C THR A 322 -15.17 18.79 31.90
N ASP A 323 -15.88 19.69 32.56
CA ASP A 323 -15.37 20.32 33.77
C ASP A 323 -15.84 19.48 34.97
N THR A 324 -14.90 18.87 35.70
CA THR A 324 -15.06 18.03 36.92
C THR A 324 -15.51 16.56 36.79
N ILE A 325 -15.13 15.85 35.71
CA ILE A 325 -15.36 14.40 35.62
C ILE A 325 -14.20 13.62 36.29
N THR A 326 -14.49 12.81 37.31
CA THR A 326 -13.48 11.92 37.94
C THR A 326 -12.87 10.94 36.92
N LEU A 327 -11.63 10.49 37.15
CA LEU A 327 -10.93 9.59 36.21
C LEU A 327 -11.73 8.29 35.93
N ALA A 328 -12.48 7.80 36.92
CA ALA A 328 -13.33 6.62 36.80
C ALA A 328 -14.56 6.85 35.91
N SER A 329 -15.21 8.02 36.00
CA SER A 329 -16.33 8.35 35.09
C SER A 329 -15.82 8.63 33.68
N ARG A 330 -14.64 9.27 33.52
CA ARG A 330 -13.99 9.42 32.20
C ARG A 330 -13.67 8.08 31.57
N LEU A 331 -13.16 7.11 32.34
CA LEU A 331 -12.94 5.74 31.86
C LEU A 331 -14.25 5.06 31.41
N ARG A 332 -15.32 5.17 32.20
CA ARG A 332 -16.64 4.60 31.84
C ARG A 332 -17.19 5.21 30.55
N TYR A 333 -17.04 6.53 30.39
CA TYR A 333 -17.39 7.24 29.17
C TYR A 333 -16.59 6.73 27.97
N LEU A 334 -15.25 6.70 28.06
CA LEU A 334 -14.38 6.25 26.97
C LEU A 334 -14.64 4.80 26.55
N ARG A 335 -14.96 3.91 27.52
CA ARG A 335 -15.33 2.51 27.23
C ARG A 335 -16.56 2.39 26.34
N ARG A 336 -17.52 3.32 26.46
CA ARG A 336 -18.73 3.38 25.61
C ARG A 336 -18.44 4.11 24.30
N ALA A 337 -17.76 5.26 24.39
CA ALA A 337 -17.46 6.12 23.24
C ALA A 337 -16.57 5.44 22.18
N ILE A 338 -15.58 4.64 22.57
CA ILE A 338 -14.71 3.91 21.62
C ILE A 338 -15.49 2.94 20.72
N ILE A 339 -16.59 2.38 21.22
CA ILE A 339 -17.46 1.43 20.51
C ILE A 339 -18.58 2.18 19.76
N SER A 340 -18.64 3.50 19.88
CA SER A 340 -19.58 4.29 19.10
C SER A 340 -19.05 4.53 17.68
N THR A 341 -19.94 4.95 16.78
CA THR A 341 -19.60 5.43 15.43
C THR A 341 -18.72 6.68 15.46
N ASN A 342 -18.75 7.42 16.57
CA ASN A 342 -17.98 8.63 16.82
C ASN A 342 -17.04 8.44 18.01
N PRO A 343 -15.94 7.66 17.82
CA PRO A 343 -14.93 7.46 18.84
C PRO A 343 -14.33 8.77 19.35
N PRO A 344 -13.84 8.78 20.60
CA PRO A 344 -13.26 9.97 21.22
C PRO A 344 -12.02 10.46 20.46
N THR A 345 -11.77 11.76 20.49
CA THR A 345 -10.65 12.38 19.79
C THR A 345 -9.31 11.87 20.30
N SER A 346 -8.28 11.87 19.43
CA SER A 346 -6.94 11.42 19.81
C SER A 346 -6.32 12.25 20.95
N TYR A 347 -6.66 13.54 21.05
CA TYR A 347 -6.26 14.39 22.16
C TYR A 347 -6.93 13.95 23.47
N ALA A 348 -8.26 13.77 23.47
CA ALA A 348 -8.98 13.32 24.66
C ALA A 348 -8.50 11.94 25.16
N LEU A 349 -8.10 11.06 24.23
CA LEU A 349 -7.47 9.78 24.55
C LEU A 349 -6.05 9.95 25.11
N SER A 350 -5.22 10.81 24.51
CA SER A 350 -3.84 11.09 24.96
C SER A 350 -3.83 11.70 26.37
N ASP A 351 -4.69 12.67 26.65
CA ASP A 351 -4.82 13.30 27.97
C ASP A 351 -5.26 12.27 29.02
N PHE A 352 -6.18 11.38 28.65
CA PHE A 352 -6.59 10.28 29.52
C PHE A 352 -5.44 9.29 29.76
N MET A 353 -4.66 8.95 28.73
CA MET A 353 -3.47 8.10 28.88
C MET A 353 -2.47 8.71 29.87
N GLN A 354 -2.22 10.02 29.77
CA GLN A 354 -1.32 10.75 30.66
C GLN A 354 -1.84 10.76 32.10
N ALA A 355 -3.11 11.15 32.31
CA ALA A 355 -3.72 11.18 33.63
C ALA A 355 -3.81 9.79 34.27
N TYR A 356 -4.12 8.76 33.48
CA TYR A 356 -4.23 7.39 33.98
C TYR A 356 -2.86 6.79 34.31
N HIS A 357 -1.83 7.03 33.48
CA HIS A 357 -0.47 6.58 33.77
C HIS A 357 0.12 7.22 35.03
N ALA A 358 -0.22 8.48 35.33
CA ALA A 358 0.20 9.15 36.56
C ALA A 358 -0.26 8.41 37.84
N THR A 359 -1.31 7.59 37.75
CA THR A 359 -1.78 6.75 38.88
C THR A 359 -0.99 5.44 39.06
N GLY A 360 -0.02 5.15 38.18
CA GLY A 360 0.72 3.87 38.15
C GLY A 360 -0.08 2.68 37.59
N ARG A 361 -1.36 2.86 37.28
CA ARG A 361 -2.23 1.80 36.74
C ARG A 361 -2.15 1.77 35.21
N THR A 362 -2.18 0.56 34.63
CA THR A 362 -2.13 0.39 33.15
C THR A 362 -3.26 -0.47 32.59
N ARG A 363 -3.87 -1.36 33.41
CA ARG A 363 -4.86 -2.36 32.97
C ARG A 363 -6.03 -1.78 32.17
N ALA A 364 -6.54 -0.60 32.53
CA ALA A 364 -7.64 0.01 31.78
C ALA A 364 -7.22 0.45 30.37
N LEU A 365 -5.99 0.93 30.18
CA LEU A 365 -5.49 1.33 28.86
C LEU A 365 -5.41 0.12 27.92
N PHE A 366 -4.97 -1.04 28.41
CA PHE A 366 -5.01 -2.28 27.65
C PHE A 366 -6.43 -2.65 27.20
N ASN A 367 -7.39 -2.60 28.12
CA ASN A 367 -8.77 -2.95 27.81
C ASN A 367 -9.39 -1.98 26.79
N LEU A 368 -9.09 -0.68 26.89
CA LEU A 368 -9.53 0.32 25.91
C LEU A 368 -8.86 0.12 24.55
N ARG A 369 -7.55 -0.13 24.53
CA ARG A 369 -6.81 -0.49 23.31
C ARG A 369 -7.43 -1.69 22.63
N SER A 370 -7.63 -2.79 23.37
CA SER A 370 -8.28 -4.00 22.87
C SER A 370 -9.61 -3.66 22.21
N LYS A 371 -10.47 -2.90 22.89
CA LYS A 371 -11.77 -2.49 22.35
C LYS A 371 -11.64 -1.66 21.07
N ALA A 372 -10.69 -0.73 21.01
CA ALA A 372 -10.47 0.09 19.81
C ALA A 372 -10.09 -0.76 18.61
N PHE A 373 -9.21 -1.75 18.80
CA PHE A 373 -8.71 -2.64 17.73
C PHE A 373 -9.77 -3.64 17.25
N HIS A 374 -10.67 -4.09 18.13
CA HIS A 374 -11.73 -5.04 17.76
C HIS A 374 -12.95 -4.35 17.14
N HIS A 375 -13.16 -3.05 17.41
CA HIS A 375 -14.40 -2.39 17.02
C HIS A 375 -14.36 -1.78 15.61
N SER A 376 -13.39 -0.91 15.31
CA SER A 376 -13.32 -0.27 13.99
C SER A 376 -11.92 0.24 13.65
N TYR A 377 -11.63 0.33 12.35
CA TYR A 377 -10.41 0.98 11.84
C TYR A 377 -10.32 2.45 12.27
N LYS A 378 -11.47 3.14 12.37
CA LYS A 378 -11.58 4.52 12.86
C LYS A 378 -11.08 4.63 14.30
N ALA A 379 -11.61 3.80 15.20
CA ALA A 379 -11.21 3.77 16.61
C ALA A 379 -9.74 3.37 16.77
N THR A 380 -9.28 2.37 15.98
CA THR A 380 -7.87 1.93 15.97
C THR A 380 -6.94 3.08 15.58
N SER A 381 -7.22 3.77 14.47
CA SER A 381 -6.43 4.90 14.00
C SER A 381 -6.34 6.03 15.04
N LEU A 382 -7.47 6.42 15.64
CA LEU A 382 -7.49 7.46 16.68
C LEU A 382 -6.73 7.06 17.94
N TRP A 383 -6.82 5.79 18.33
CA TRP A 383 -6.08 5.26 19.48
C TRP A 383 -4.58 5.28 19.22
N VAL A 384 -4.13 4.79 18.07
CA VAL A 384 -2.70 4.78 17.70
C VAL A 384 -2.16 6.21 17.62
N MET A 385 -2.95 7.14 17.07
CA MET A 385 -2.59 8.57 17.08
C MET A 385 -2.45 9.13 18.50
N ALA A 386 -3.35 8.75 19.42
CA ALA A 386 -3.27 9.14 20.82
C ALA A 386 -2.00 8.60 21.49
N GLU A 387 -1.58 7.37 21.17
CA GLU A 387 -0.30 6.82 21.64
C GLU A 387 0.89 7.63 21.09
N MET A 388 0.87 7.97 19.80
CA MET A 388 1.91 8.82 19.21
C MET A 388 1.98 10.20 19.90
N LEU A 389 0.84 10.83 20.19
CA LEU A 389 0.78 12.10 20.92
C LEU A 389 1.28 11.97 22.36
N TYR A 390 0.90 10.89 23.04
CA TYR A 390 1.37 10.59 24.39
C TYR A 390 2.90 10.49 24.45
N HIS A 391 3.54 9.75 23.53
CA HIS A 391 5.00 9.66 23.48
C HIS A 391 5.69 10.95 23.02
N ARG A 392 5.05 11.71 22.13
CA ARG A 392 5.54 13.04 21.76
C ARG A 392 5.60 13.97 22.98
N SER A 393 4.57 13.99 23.83
CA SER A 393 4.53 14.83 25.04
C SER A 393 5.64 14.50 26.05
N ARG A 394 6.14 13.26 26.02
CA ARG A 394 7.21 12.76 26.89
C ARG A 394 8.61 12.90 26.28
N ASN A 395 8.74 13.54 25.13
CA ASN A 395 9.99 13.64 24.37
C ASN A 395 10.61 12.26 24.04
N GLU A 396 9.78 11.29 23.69
CA GLU A 396 10.20 9.93 23.30
C GLU A 396 10.03 9.71 21.77
N PRO A 397 10.81 10.41 20.90
CA PRO A 397 10.58 10.38 19.46
C PRO A 397 10.74 8.98 18.86
N GLN A 398 11.62 8.16 19.43
CA GLN A 398 11.84 6.80 18.97
C GLN A 398 10.57 5.93 19.06
N LEU A 399 9.77 6.12 20.10
CA LEU A 399 8.54 5.39 20.33
C LEU A 399 7.46 5.78 19.32
N VAL A 400 7.39 7.07 18.98
CA VAL A 400 6.51 7.57 17.90
C VAL A 400 6.83 6.87 16.58
N LEU A 401 8.12 6.74 16.23
CA LEU A 401 8.55 6.06 15.01
C LEU A 401 8.20 4.56 15.02
N VAL A 402 8.38 3.88 16.15
CA VAL A 402 8.04 2.45 16.29
C VAL A 402 6.54 2.22 16.17
N ILE A 403 5.73 3.00 16.89
CA ILE A 403 4.26 2.93 16.81
C ILE A 403 3.83 3.14 15.36
N PHE A 404 4.35 4.18 14.71
CA PHE A 404 3.99 4.50 13.35
C PHE A 404 4.35 3.36 12.37
N ALA A 405 5.59 2.86 12.44
CA ALA A 405 6.07 1.82 11.54
C ALA A 405 5.35 0.48 11.73
N TYR A 406 4.84 0.20 12.94
CA TYR A 406 4.07 -1.00 13.22
C TYR A 406 2.64 -0.89 12.65
N HIS A 407 1.94 0.21 12.93
CA HIS A 407 0.51 0.34 12.66
C HIS A 407 0.19 0.90 11.28
N PHE A 408 1.05 1.74 10.70
CA PHE A 408 0.77 2.44 9.44
C PHE A 408 1.63 1.97 8.27
N HIS A 409 1.12 2.22 7.07
CA HIS A 409 1.92 2.27 5.86
C HIS A 409 2.88 3.47 5.91
N MET A 410 4.15 3.25 5.55
CA MET A 410 5.19 4.29 5.57
C MET A 410 5.15 5.16 4.31
N ILE A 411 4.02 5.83 4.09
CA ILE A 411 3.76 6.71 2.95
C ILE A 411 3.98 8.15 3.38
N GLY A 412 4.62 8.97 2.53
CA GLY A 412 4.91 10.37 2.83
C GLY A 412 6.04 10.56 3.85
N VAL A 413 6.80 9.51 4.18
CA VAL A 413 7.90 9.53 5.15
C VAL A 413 9.12 8.76 4.64
N PRO A 414 10.36 9.09 5.08
CA PRO A 414 11.58 8.45 4.60
C PRO A 414 11.76 7.07 5.21
N ARG A 415 11.08 6.05 4.64
CA ARG A 415 11.08 4.65 5.11
C ARG A 415 12.46 4.10 5.46
N ARG A 416 13.45 4.32 4.60
CA ARG A 416 14.82 3.82 4.81
C ARG A 416 15.44 4.37 6.09
N THR A 417 15.20 5.65 6.38
CA THR A 417 15.69 6.33 7.58
C THR A 417 14.99 5.80 8.83
N ILE A 418 13.66 5.65 8.79
CA ILE A 418 12.88 5.07 9.89
C ILE A 418 13.36 3.64 10.20
N LEU A 419 13.46 2.78 9.19
CA LEU A 419 13.92 1.40 9.38
C LEU A 419 15.36 1.33 9.88
N ARG A 420 16.25 2.24 9.43
CA ARG A 420 17.61 2.33 9.96
C ARG A 420 17.62 2.69 11.44
N LEU A 421 16.84 3.70 11.85
CA LEU A 421 16.72 4.11 13.25
C LEU A 421 16.17 2.97 14.11
N MET A 422 15.12 2.28 13.66
CA MET A 422 14.56 1.13 14.37
C MET A 422 15.59 0.00 14.56
N ARG A 423 16.41 -0.28 13.53
CA ARG A 423 17.48 -1.29 13.63
C ARG A 423 18.59 -0.87 14.60
N LEU A 424 18.92 0.42 14.65
CA LEU A 424 19.90 0.94 15.63
C LEU A 424 19.35 0.80 17.04
N MET A 425 18.08 1.14 17.26
CA MET A 425 17.42 0.96 18.55
C MET A 425 17.38 -0.51 18.98
N SER A 426 17.06 -1.44 18.08
CA SER A 426 17.03 -2.86 18.41
C SER A 426 18.41 -3.39 18.81
N LYS A 427 19.48 -2.89 18.18
CA LYS A 427 20.87 -3.24 18.55
C LYS A 427 21.25 -2.70 19.92
N CYS A 428 21.00 -1.40 20.18
CA CYS A 428 21.27 -0.79 21.49
C CYS A 428 20.49 -1.48 22.62
N ARG A 429 19.31 -2.04 22.31
CA ARG A 429 18.48 -2.73 23.30
C ARG A 429 19.01 -4.12 23.67
N ALA A 430 19.61 -4.82 22.72
CA ALA A 430 20.30 -6.08 23.01
C ALA A 430 21.45 -5.87 24.00
N SER A 431 22.11 -4.71 23.96
CA SER A 431 23.17 -4.33 24.90
C SER A 431 22.66 -3.73 26.22
N LEU A 432 21.50 -3.05 26.24
CA LEU A 432 21.00 -2.27 27.40
C LEU A 432 19.83 -2.95 28.13
N SER A 433 19.81 -4.29 28.17
CA SER A 433 18.68 -5.16 28.56
C SER A 433 17.97 -4.85 29.90
N GLN A 434 18.46 -3.93 30.74
CA GLN A 434 17.81 -3.52 31.98
C GLN A 434 17.19 -2.11 32.01
N ARG A 435 17.58 -1.13 31.18
CA ARG A 435 17.14 0.28 31.37
C ARG A 435 16.07 0.80 30.41
N MET A 436 15.86 0.18 29.25
CA MET A 436 14.86 0.62 28.26
C MET A 436 13.92 -0.51 27.83
N SER A 437 13.25 -1.13 28.78
CA SER A 437 12.11 -1.99 28.45
C SER A 437 10.98 -1.11 27.92
N LEU A 438 10.90 -0.91 26.59
CA LEU A 438 9.65 -0.48 25.94
C LEU A 438 8.53 -1.31 26.57
N PRO A 439 7.44 -0.66 27.04
CA PRO A 439 6.40 -1.36 27.75
C PRO A 439 5.97 -2.60 26.97
N LYS A 440 5.95 -3.78 27.60
CA LYS A 440 5.69 -5.07 26.93
C LYS A 440 4.43 -5.02 26.05
N HIS A 441 3.46 -4.19 26.41
CA HIS A 441 2.23 -3.97 25.68
C HIS A 441 2.34 -3.26 24.33
N MET A 442 3.40 -2.48 24.14
CA MET A 442 3.66 -1.82 22.86
C MET A 442 4.31 -2.76 21.85
N LEU A 443 4.92 -3.85 22.33
CA LEU A 443 5.69 -4.80 21.52
C LEU A 443 5.05 -6.17 21.43
N SER A 444 4.17 -6.49 22.36
CA SER A 444 3.38 -7.69 22.29
C SER A 444 2.46 -7.53 21.08
N THR A 445 2.64 -8.42 20.10
CA THR A 445 1.75 -8.64 18.96
C THR A 445 0.39 -9.18 19.41
N GLN A 446 -0.09 -8.79 20.59
CA GLN A 446 -1.37 -9.22 21.17
C GLN A 446 -2.56 -8.84 20.29
N TYR A 447 -2.37 -7.88 19.37
CA TYR A 447 -3.37 -7.49 18.39
C TYR A 447 -2.76 -7.64 17.00
N ASP A 448 -3.06 -8.76 16.35
CA ASP A 448 -2.79 -8.95 14.93
C ASP A 448 -3.69 -8.01 14.14
N ILE A 449 -3.14 -6.87 13.75
CA ILE A 449 -3.80 -6.02 12.77
C ILE A 449 -3.66 -6.75 11.43
N SER A 450 -4.77 -7.26 10.92
CA SER A 450 -4.81 -7.97 9.63
C SER A 450 -4.23 -7.11 8.50
N GLU A 451 -4.40 -5.80 8.59
CA GLU A 451 -3.92 -4.84 7.61
C GLU A 451 -3.38 -3.55 8.25
N LYS A 452 -2.29 -3.02 7.70
CA LYS A 452 -1.77 -1.73 8.14
C LYS A 452 -2.74 -0.60 7.83
N LEU A 453 -2.77 0.37 8.73
CA LEU A 453 -3.59 1.57 8.57
C LEU A 453 -2.95 2.54 7.57
N TRP A 454 -3.79 3.33 6.93
CA TRP A 454 -3.35 4.44 6.10
C TRP A 454 -3.11 5.67 6.97
N PRO A 455 -1.93 6.30 6.89
CA PRO A 455 -1.63 7.44 7.74
C PRO A 455 -2.38 8.70 7.28
N THR A 456 -2.76 9.55 8.24
CA THR A 456 -3.25 10.92 7.97
C THR A 456 -2.10 11.92 7.99
N PRO A 457 -2.27 13.16 7.45
CA PRO A 457 -1.24 14.20 7.49
C PRO A 457 -0.70 14.47 8.90
N TYR A 458 -1.56 14.34 9.91
CA TYR A 458 -1.17 14.53 11.30
C TYR A 458 -0.24 13.41 11.80
N HIS A 459 -0.49 12.16 11.41
CA HIS A 459 0.38 11.04 11.76
C HIS A 459 1.78 11.24 11.14
N THR A 460 1.83 11.55 9.84
CA THR A 460 3.09 11.77 9.14
C THR A 460 3.82 13.02 9.66
N ALA A 461 3.12 14.10 9.99
CA ALA A 461 3.72 15.29 10.61
C ALA A 461 4.41 14.97 11.94
N LEU A 462 3.78 14.15 12.80
CA LEU A 462 4.40 13.66 14.04
C LEU A 462 5.64 12.79 13.78
N VAL A 463 5.64 12.01 12.69
CA VAL A 463 6.81 11.21 12.29
C VAL A 463 7.95 12.11 11.82
N TRP A 464 7.67 13.14 11.02
CA TRP A 464 8.69 14.12 10.62
C TRP A 464 9.26 14.85 11.83
N GLU A 465 8.41 15.24 12.78
CA GLU A 465 8.85 15.81 14.04
C GLU A 465 9.77 14.84 14.80
N ALA A 466 9.33 13.61 15.01
CA ALA A 466 10.12 12.59 15.67
C ALA A 466 11.46 12.32 14.95
N LEU A 467 11.50 12.34 13.61
CA LEU A 467 12.73 12.17 12.83
C LEU A 467 13.72 13.31 13.02
N VAL A 468 13.24 14.56 13.00
CA VAL A 468 14.10 15.74 13.22
C VAL A 468 14.70 15.68 14.63
N TRP A 469 13.91 15.31 15.64
CA TRP A 469 14.40 15.17 17.01
C TRP A 469 15.33 13.96 17.23
N ALA A 470 15.10 12.84 16.54
CA ALA A 470 15.90 11.63 16.72
C ALA A 470 17.22 11.63 15.94
N LEU A 471 17.36 12.47 14.90
CA LEU A 471 18.55 12.52 14.06
C LEU A 471 19.50 13.65 14.45
N PRO A 472 20.83 13.45 14.30
CA PRO A 472 21.81 14.51 14.45
C PRO A 472 21.57 15.67 13.48
N GLU A 473 21.97 16.89 13.87
CA GLU A 473 21.76 18.11 13.10
C GLU A 473 22.30 18.05 11.66
N ARG A 474 23.45 17.41 11.46
CA ARG A 474 24.06 17.21 10.12
C ARG A 474 23.12 16.52 9.12
N ASP A 475 22.17 15.72 9.59
CA ASP A 475 21.23 14.99 8.75
C ASP A 475 19.95 15.78 8.43
N HIS A 476 19.72 16.92 9.10
CA HIS A 476 18.49 17.73 8.95
C HIS A 476 18.34 18.29 7.53
N LYS A 477 19.41 18.80 6.92
CA LYS A 477 19.41 19.28 5.53
C LYS A 477 19.07 18.17 4.53
N ARG A 478 19.59 16.96 4.75
CA ARG A 478 19.28 15.79 3.91
C ARG A 478 17.81 15.38 4.06
N LEU A 479 17.31 15.41 5.29
CA LEU A 479 15.92 15.08 5.62
C LEU A 479 14.95 16.08 4.98
N TYR A 480 15.26 17.37 5.03
CA TYR A 480 14.49 18.42 4.36
C TYR A 480 14.47 18.25 2.84
N LYS A 481 15.63 17.98 2.22
CA LYS A 481 15.69 17.64 0.77
C LYS A 481 14.82 16.43 0.41
N HIS A 482 14.71 15.44 1.29
CA HIS A 482 13.79 14.31 1.06
C HIS A 482 12.33 14.73 1.14
N LEU A 483 11.97 15.62 2.06
CA LEU A 483 10.62 16.17 2.14
C LEU A 483 10.27 16.92 0.85
N LEU A 484 11.16 17.80 0.38
CA LEU A 484 10.99 18.52 -0.89
C LEU A 484 10.81 17.57 -2.08
N ALA A 485 11.66 16.55 -2.21
CA ALA A 485 11.54 15.57 -3.29
C ALA A 485 10.18 14.83 -3.26
N ILE A 486 9.66 14.51 -2.06
CA ILE A 486 8.32 13.91 -1.92
C ILE A 486 7.24 14.91 -2.32
N THR A 487 7.38 16.19 -1.92
CA THR A 487 6.45 17.26 -2.29
C THR A 487 6.44 17.52 -3.80
N GLU A 488 7.59 17.61 -4.45
CA GLU A 488 7.72 17.78 -5.91
C GLU A 488 7.08 16.60 -6.66
N SER A 489 7.37 15.38 -6.21
CA SER A 489 6.76 14.16 -6.75
C SER A 489 5.23 14.19 -6.59
N SER A 490 4.73 14.77 -5.51
CA SER A 490 3.28 14.93 -5.25
C SER A 490 2.69 16.12 -6.02
N ALA A 491 3.45 17.19 -6.27
CA ALA A 491 2.99 18.40 -6.94
C ALA A 491 2.69 18.18 -8.43
N SER A 492 3.37 17.21 -9.05
CA SER A 492 3.01 16.69 -10.38
C SER A 492 1.54 16.24 -10.47
N GLN A 493 0.91 15.97 -9.32
CA GLN A 493 -0.53 15.74 -9.16
C GLN A 493 -1.17 17.10 -8.84
N LYS A 494 -1.35 17.94 -9.88
CA LYS A 494 -1.89 19.31 -9.73
C LYS A 494 -3.10 19.32 -8.78
N PRO A 495 -2.99 20.00 -7.63
CA PRO A 495 -4.11 20.12 -6.71
C PRO A 495 -5.13 21.08 -7.30
N ILE A 496 -6.39 20.64 -7.41
CA ILE A 496 -7.51 21.56 -7.55
C ILE A 496 -7.71 22.13 -6.15
N SER A 497 -7.28 23.37 -5.93
CA SER A 497 -7.64 24.11 -4.73
C SER A 497 -9.15 24.34 -4.78
N PRO A 498 -9.94 23.83 -3.82
CA PRO A 498 -11.33 24.26 -3.73
C PRO A 498 -11.35 25.76 -3.37
N PRO A 499 -12.34 26.52 -3.87
CA PRO A 499 -12.59 27.88 -3.38
C PRO A 499 -12.83 27.85 -1.87
N ASP A 500 -12.38 28.89 -1.17
CA ASP A 500 -12.30 29.06 0.29
C ASP A 500 -13.47 28.47 1.11
N SER A 501 -13.46 27.15 1.33
CA SER A 501 -14.48 26.51 2.16
C SER A 501 -14.04 26.56 3.62
N LYS A 502 -14.87 27.20 4.46
CA LYS A 502 -14.67 27.40 5.91
C LYS A 502 -14.81 26.10 6.73
N PHE A 503 -14.56 24.95 6.13
CA PHE A 503 -14.83 23.65 6.73
C PHE A 503 -13.81 23.33 7.83
N VAL A 504 -14.31 23.09 9.06
CA VAL A 504 -13.47 22.63 10.17
C VAL A 504 -13.03 21.19 9.87
N PRO A 505 -11.71 20.91 9.79
CA PRO A 505 -11.21 19.58 9.49
C PRO A 505 -11.74 18.53 10.47
N SER A 506 -12.43 17.51 9.97
CA SER A 506 -12.66 16.30 10.78
C SER A 506 -11.31 15.67 11.10
N LEU A 507 -11.09 15.23 12.35
CA LEU A 507 -9.81 14.67 12.83
C LEU A 507 -9.35 13.41 12.08
N LEU A 508 -10.21 12.83 11.25
CA LEU A 508 -9.95 11.67 10.42
C LEU A 508 -9.92 12.00 8.93
N GLN A 509 -9.71 13.26 8.57
CA GLN A 509 -9.49 13.63 7.19
C GLN A 509 -8.31 12.84 6.63
N LEU A 510 -8.60 12.04 5.62
CA LEU A 510 -7.59 11.41 4.80
C LEU A 510 -6.73 12.50 4.17
N PRO A 511 -5.43 12.23 3.95
CA PRO A 511 -4.52 13.20 3.38
C PRO A 511 -5.02 13.69 2.02
N LYS A 512 -5.28 14.99 1.88
CA LYS A 512 -5.50 15.63 0.57
C LYS A 512 -4.28 15.44 -0.33
N ARG A 513 -3.09 15.37 0.28
CA ARG A 513 -1.78 15.14 -0.33
C ARG A 513 -0.94 14.28 0.61
N ALA A 514 0.02 13.54 0.06
CA ALA A 514 0.96 12.77 0.87
C ALA A 514 1.81 13.66 1.81
N VAL A 515 2.00 14.94 1.45
CA VAL A 515 2.69 15.96 2.25
C VAL A 515 1.84 17.22 2.34
N ASP A 516 1.80 17.80 3.52
CA ASP A 516 1.04 18.99 3.89
C ASP A 516 1.95 20.02 4.59
N ALA A 517 1.54 21.29 4.69
CA ALA A 517 2.28 22.36 5.33
C ALA A 517 2.73 22.01 6.77
N ALA A 518 1.90 21.25 7.50
CA ALA A 518 2.21 20.75 8.84
C ALA A 518 3.53 19.94 8.91
N HIS A 519 3.98 19.33 7.80
CA HIS A 519 5.21 18.53 7.73
C HIS A 519 6.48 19.39 7.74
N PHE A 520 6.37 20.67 7.40
CA PHE A 520 7.47 21.64 7.45
C PHE A 520 7.62 22.26 8.84
N SER A 521 6.54 22.28 9.63
CA SER A 521 6.53 22.84 10.98
C SER A 521 7.63 22.32 11.92
N PRO A 522 8.06 21.05 11.89
CA PRO A 522 9.11 20.58 12.78
C PRO A 522 10.48 21.17 12.46
N PHE A 523 10.77 21.42 11.17
CA PHE A 523 12.01 22.08 10.75
C PHE A 523 12.04 23.52 11.24
N VAL A 524 10.93 24.24 11.03
CA VAL A 524 10.75 25.62 11.53
C VAL A 524 10.94 25.68 13.04
N LYS A 525 10.30 24.78 13.81
CA LYS A 525 10.44 24.71 15.27
C LYS A 525 11.87 24.46 15.72
N VAL A 526 12.60 23.59 15.03
CA VAL A 526 14.00 23.30 15.38
C VAL A 526 14.93 24.46 15.06
N HIS A 527 14.74 25.13 13.93
CA HIS A 527 15.48 26.35 13.60
C HIS A 527 15.17 27.50 14.58
N ALA A 528 13.90 27.69 14.93
CA ALA A 528 13.48 28.68 15.92
C ALA A 528 14.08 28.42 17.31
N LYS A 529 14.05 27.17 17.79
CA LYS A 529 14.67 26.77 19.07
C LYS A 529 16.19 26.98 19.11
N ARG A 530 16.83 27.05 17.94
CA ARG A 530 18.28 27.29 17.81
C ARG A 530 18.64 28.76 17.59
N GLY A 531 17.66 29.67 17.65
CA GLY A 531 17.89 31.09 17.41
C GLY A 531 18.28 31.41 15.96
N ARG A 532 17.84 30.57 15.00
CA ARG A 532 18.07 30.79 13.56
C ARG A 532 16.75 30.87 12.78
N PRO A 533 15.83 31.80 13.13
CA PRO A 533 14.53 31.92 12.47
C PRO A 533 14.65 32.25 10.96
N GLU A 534 15.72 32.92 10.53
CA GLU A 534 15.99 33.24 9.13
C GLU A 534 16.11 31.99 8.24
N LEU A 535 16.71 30.91 8.76
CA LEU A 535 16.79 29.62 8.05
C LEU A 535 15.47 28.85 8.02
N ALA A 536 14.48 29.25 8.84
CA ALA A 536 13.16 28.66 8.81
C ALA A 536 12.25 29.28 7.75
N ALA A 537 12.55 30.52 7.34
CA ALA A 537 11.80 31.26 6.33
C ALA A 537 12.27 30.96 4.89
N ALA A 538 13.54 30.58 4.72
CA ALA A 538 14.14 30.10 3.48
C ALA A 538 13.77 28.64 3.18
#